data_AF-A0A1X7LD59-F1
#
_entry.id   AF-A0A1X7LD59-F1
#
_cell.length_a   1.000
_cell.length_b   1.000
_cell.length_c   1.000
_cell.angle_alpha   90.00
_cell.angle_beta   90.00
_cell.angle_gamma   90.00
#
_symmetry.space_group_name_H-M   'P 1'
#
loop_
_entity.id
_entity.type
_entity.pdbx_description
1 polymer ?
#
loop_
_entity_poly.entity_id
_entity_poly.type
_entity_poly.pdbx_seq_one_letter_code
_entity_poly.pdbx_strand_id
1 'polypeptide(L)' 'MKPKYKALIYNFLGFAILFVAGRLLLGMFLSINTLVLAFIAAVAASVMAPKFSAVKTKSGEKLMMKWIFIKGFREL' A
#
# COMPACT_ATOMS: atom_id res chain seq x y z
N MET A 1 -0.99 -8.08 19.40
CA MET A 1 -2.04 -7.47 18.52
C MET A 1 -2.56 -8.53 17.57
N LYS A 2 -3.87 -8.60 17.28
CA LYS A 2 -4.39 -9.56 16.29
C LYS A 2 -3.73 -9.26 14.92
N PRO A 3 -3.23 -10.26 14.19
CA PRO A 3 -2.56 -10.09 12.89
C PRO A 3 -3.42 -9.35 11.85
N LYS A 4 -4.76 -9.39 11.99
CA LYS A 4 -5.68 -8.53 11.24
C LYS A 4 -5.38 -7.03 11.38
N TYR A 5 -5.08 -6.55 12.59
CA TYR A 5 -4.71 -5.15 12.81
C TYR A 5 -3.34 -4.82 12.23
N LYS A 6 -2.35 -5.73 12.35
CA LYS A 6 -1.05 -5.56 11.68
C LYS A 6 -1.20 -5.44 10.17
N ALA A 7 -1.99 -6.32 9.54
CA ALA A 7 -2.23 -6.27 8.10
C ALA A 7 -2.86 -4.95 7.65
N LEU A 8 -3.83 -4.43 8.43
CA LEU A 8 -4.45 -3.14 8.17
C LEU A 8 -3.44 -1.98 8.28
N ILE A 9 -2.63 -1.97 9.35
CA ILE A 9 -1.58 -0.96 9.55
C ILE A 9 -0.56 -1.00 8.41
N TYR A 10 -0.11 -2.19 7.99
CA TYR A 10 0.86 -2.31 6.89
C TYR A 10 0.28 -1.89 5.53
N ASN A 11 -0.99 -2.19 5.25
CA ASN A 11 -1.67 -1.65 4.06
C ASN A 11 -1.72 -0.13 4.09
N PHE A 12 -2.10 0.43 5.24
CA PHE A 12 -2.22 1.87 5.40
C PHE A 12 -0.86 2.57 5.30
N LEU A 13 0.18 2.05 5.95
CA LEU A 13 1.53 2.57 5.83
C LEU A 13 2.06 2.46 4.39
N GLY A 14 1.88 1.30 3.75
CA GLY A 14 2.32 1.09 2.37
C GLY A 14 1.66 2.08 1.41
N PHE A 15 0.34 2.28 1.55
CA PHE A 15 -0.39 3.30 0.80
C PHE A 15 0.08 4.72 1.14
N ALA A 16 0.17 5.08 2.42
CA ALA A 16 0.51 6.43 2.85
C ALA A 16 1.90 6.86 2.40
N ILE A 17 2.90 5.97 2.53
CA ILE A 17 4.28 6.23 2.09
C ILE A 17 4.32 6.45 0.58
N LEU A 18 3.69 5.57 -0.21
CA LEU A 18 3.65 5.71 -1.67
C LEU A 18 2.83 6.91 -2.13
N PHE A 19 1.75 7.24 -1.42
CA PHE A 19 0.94 8.41 -1.69
C PHE A 19 1.72 9.70 -1.49
N VAL A 20 2.40 9.85 -0.34
CA VAL A 20 3.23 11.02 -0.05
C VAL A 20 4.38 11.12 -1.05
N ALA A 21 5.09 10.02 -1.32
CA ALA A 21 6.16 9.98 -2.31
C ALA A 21 5.65 10.37 -3.71
N GLY A 22 4.54 9.77 -4.16
CA GLY A 22 3.92 10.08 -5.44
C GLY A 22 3.44 11.53 -5.52
N ARG A 23 2.87 12.07 -4.44
CA ARG A 23 2.40 13.47 -4.36
C ARG A 23 3.54 14.47 -4.49
N LEU A 24 4.67 14.19 -3.83
CA LEU A 24 5.86 15.04 -3.88
C LEU A 24 6.53 14.98 -5.25
N LEU A 25 6.70 13.77 -5.80
CA LEU A 25 7.25 13.57 -7.15
C LEU A 25 6.38 14.27 -8.19
N LEU A 26 5.07 13.97 -8.23
CA LEU A 26 4.16 14.60 -9.18
C LEU A 26 4.08 16.11 -8.98
N GLY A 27 4.18 16.62 -7.75
CA GLY A 27 4.22 18.06 -7.47
C GLY A 27 5.48 18.76 -7.99
N MET A 28 6.59 18.04 -8.14
CA MET A 28 7.82 18.56 -8.73
C MET A 28 7.74 18.59 -10.27
N PHE A 29 7.09 17.61 -10.90
CA PHE A 29 6.98 17.52 -12.36
C PHE A 29 5.79 18.28 -12.94
N LEU A 30 4.64 18.31 -12.23
CA LEU A 30 3.40 18.87 -12.72
C LEU A 30 2.89 19.97 -11.79
N SER A 31 2.84 21.20 -12.30
CA SER A 31 2.19 22.34 -11.65
C SER A 31 0.70 22.43 -12.03
N ILE A 32 -0.04 21.34 -11.82
CA ILE A 32 -1.50 21.29 -12.03
C ILE A 32 -2.25 21.46 -10.72
N ASN A 33 -3.57 21.60 -10.81
CA ASN A 33 -4.46 21.76 -9.66
C ASN A 33 -4.15 20.71 -8.57
N THR A 34 -3.92 21.21 -7.35
CA THR A 34 -3.54 20.45 -6.15
C THR A 34 -4.45 19.24 -5.88
N LEU A 35 -5.76 19.38 -6.15
CA LEU A 35 -6.76 18.31 -5.96
C LEU A 35 -6.60 17.21 -6.99
N VAL A 36 -6.44 17.57 -8.27
CA VAL A 36 -6.26 16.61 -9.37
C VAL A 36 -4.97 15.81 -9.17
N LEU A 37 -3.90 16.51 -8.77
CA LEU A 37 -2.61 15.88 -8.50
C LEU A 37 -2.69 14.90 -7.32
N ALA A 38 -3.39 15.28 -6.24
CA ALA A 38 -3.65 14.37 -5.12
C ALA A 38 -4.46 13.14 -5.57
N PHE A 39 -5.44 13.32 -6.45
CA PHE A 39 -6.24 12.21 -6.96
C PHE A 39 -5.41 11.22 -7.78
N ILE A 40 -4.59 11.71 -8.71
CA ILE A 40 -3.68 10.88 -9.51
C ILE A 40 -2.66 10.15 -8.61
N ALA A 41 -2.08 10.86 -7.64
CA ALA A 41 -1.16 10.27 -6.66
C ALA A 41 -1.84 9.16 -5.85
N ALA A 42 -3.09 9.35 -5.42
CA ALA A 42 -3.84 8.36 -4.66
C ALA A 42 -4.16 7.11 -5.49
N VAL A 43 -4.54 7.26 -6.75
CA VAL A 43 -4.79 6.13 -7.65
C VAL A 43 -3.49 5.37 -7.92
N ALA A 44 -2.41 6.08 -8.27
CA ALA A 44 -1.11 5.46 -8.52
C ALA A 44 -0.59 4.72 -7.28
N ALA A 45 -0.65 5.36 -6.10
CA ALA A 45 -0.26 4.75 -4.84
C ALA A 45 -1.14 3.54 -4.50
N SER A 46 -2.46 3.58 -4.73
CA SER A 46 -3.35 2.43 -4.49
C SER A 46 -3.01 1.22 -5.36
N VAL A 47 -2.60 1.46 -6.61
CA VAL A 47 -2.19 0.39 -7.53
C VAL A 47 -0.82 -0.17 -7.12
N MET A 48 0.14 0.71 -6.84
CA MET A 48 1.50 0.30 -6.48
C MET A 48 1.64 -0.20 -5.05
N ALA A 49 0.66 0.05 -4.16
CA ALA A 49 0.75 -0.32 -2.75
C ALA A 49 0.82 -1.83 -2.55
N PRO A 50 1.74 -2.30 -1.69
CA PRO A 50 1.73 -3.68 -1.25
C PRO A 50 0.45 -3.97 -0.45
N LYS A 51 -0.21 -5.07 -0.79
CA LYS A 51 -1.43 -5.55 -0.15
C LYS A 51 -1.09 -6.66 0.85
N PHE A 52 -1.22 -6.34 2.13
CA PHE A 52 -1.11 -7.26 3.26
C PHE A 52 -2.49 -7.77 3.67
N SER A 53 -2.61 -9.08 3.88
CA SER A 53 -3.83 -9.72 4.34
C SER A 53 -3.51 -10.74 5.42
N ALA A 54 -4.32 -10.76 6.48
CA ALA A 54 -4.21 -11.78 7.53
C ALA A 54 -5.11 -12.96 7.14
N VAL A 55 -4.51 -14.13 6.91
CA VAL A 55 -5.22 -15.35 6.53
C VAL A 55 -5.19 -16.32 7.71
N LYS A 56 -6.36 -16.84 8.10
CA LYS A 56 -6.46 -17.91 9.10
C LYS A 56 -6.17 -19.25 8.42
N THR A 57 -5.03 -19.85 8.76
CA THR A 57 -4.65 -21.20 8.34
C THR A 57 -4.87 -22.18 9.50
N LYS A 58 -5.00 -23.48 9.20
CA LYS A 58 -5.22 -24.54 10.21
C LYS A 58 -4.18 -24.58 11.34
N SER A 59 -2.96 -24.05 11.14
CA SER A 59 -1.90 -23.96 12.17
C SER A 59 -1.77 -22.59 12.85
N GLY A 60 -2.60 -21.59 12.50
CA GLY A 60 -2.51 -20.24 13.08
C GLY A 60 -2.86 -19.12 12.09
N GLU A 61 -2.99 -17.89 12.60
CA GLU A 61 -3.12 -16.70 11.76
C GLU A 61 -1.76 -16.31 11.17
N LYS A 62 -1.65 -16.30 9.84
CA LYS A 62 -0.46 -15.86 9.11
C LYS A 62 -0.72 -14.55 8.36
N LEU A 63 0.32 -13.73 8.24
CA LEU A 63 0.27 -12.46 7.51
C LEU A 63 0.88 -12.67 6.13
N MET A 64 0.08 -12.44 5.09
CA MET A 64 0.50 -12.63 3.70
C MET A 64 0.61 -11.28 3.00
N MET A 65 1.74 -11.02 2.35
CA MET A 65 1.98 -9.82 1.55
C MET A 65 1.96 -10.18 0.07
N LYS A 66 1.17 -9.43 -0.72
CA LYS A 66 1.19 -9.44 -2.18
C LYS A 66 1.62 -8.06 -2.68
N TRP A 67 2.60 -7.99 -3.57
CA TRP A 67 3.02 -6.74 -4.17
C TRP A 67 3.17 -6.89 -5.68
N ILE A 68 2.85 -5.84 -6.45
CA ILE A 68 2.92 -5.89 -7.92
C ILE A 68 4.36 -6.15 -8.41
N PHE A 69 5.37 -5.67 -7.68
CA PHE A 69 6.77 -5.86 -8.04
C PHE A 69 7.35 -7.21 -7.62
N ILE A 70 6.68 -7.95 -6.73
CA ILE A 70 7.16 -9.24 -6.23
C ILE A 70 6.24 -10.33 -6.75
N LYS A 71 6.78 -11.22 -7.59
CA LYS A 71 6.05 -12.38 -8.12
C LYS A 71 5.90 -13.42 -7.02
N GLY A 72 4.77 -13.39 -6.30
CA GLY A 72 4.42 -14.36 -5.27
C GLY A 72 3.82 -13.73 -4.01
N PHE A 73 3.31 -14.57 -3.11
CA PHE A 73 2.90 -14.16 -1.76
C PHE A 73 4.08 -14.37 -0.81
N ARG A 74 4.48 -13.34 -0.06
CA ARG A 74 5.45 -13.52 1.04
C ARG A 74 4.71 -13.73 2.35
N GLU A 75 5.09 -14.75 3.10
CA GLU A 75 4.70 -14.89 4.51
C GLU A 75 5.57 -13.97 5.37
N LEU A 76 4.92 -13.28 6.32
CA LEU A 76 5.52 -12.42 7.33
C LEU A 76 5.09 -12.86 8.73
#